data_AF-A0A930HW60-F1
#
_entry.id   AF-A0A930HW60-F1
#
_cell.length_a   1.000
_cell.length_b   1.000
_cell.length_c   1.000
_cell.angle_alpha   90.00
_cell.angle_beta   90.00
_cell.angle_gamma   90.00
#
_symmetry.space_group_name_H-M   'P 1'
#
loop_
_entity.id
_entity.type
_entity.pdbx_description
1 polymer ?
#
loop_
_entity_poly.entity_id
_entity_poly.type
_entity_poly.pdbx_seq_one_letter_code
_entity_poly.pdbx_strand_id
1 'polypeptide(L)'
;MKLKYIFTILGVMLLGLTACGKKDTPKTASNNPFAGTQWEYIQSSAEEQGEREVLTDEIHFLDETHLVYQHSYKVVKKDGSIKESSKSDKIEATYTYNGLVATSSFTVVDKETGKQQKAKLILTMDEAKQKLTGVASSEGEEDQTITFTRKK
;
A
#
# COMPACT_ATOMS: atom_id res chain seq x y z
N MET A 1 19.33 5.54 9.87
CA MET A 1 18.31 5.13 10.88
C MET A 1 17.66 3.86 10.34
N LYS A 2 17.60 2.77 11.13
CA LYS A 2 17.02 1.49 10.69
C LYS A 2 15.51 1.66 10.55
N LEU A 3 15.01 1.73 9.31
CA LEU A 3 13.57 1.69 9.05
C LEU A 3 13.10 0.28 9.37
N LYS A 4 12.58 0.14 10.58
CA LYS A 4 12.22 -1.12 11.19
C LYS A 4 10.77 -1.42 10.77
N TYR A 5 10.62 -2.54 10.07
CA TYR A 5 9.39 -3.28 9.79
C TYR A 5 8.47 -2.69 8.73
N ILE A 6 8.46 -3.34 7.56
CA ILE A 6 7.33 -3.27 6.63
C ILE A 6 6.86 -4.69 6.38
N PHE A 7 5.64 -4.93 6.85
CA PHE A 7 4.84 -6.14 6.89
C PHE A 7 5.13 -7.13 5.75
N THR A 8 5.65 -8.32 6.08
CA THR A 8 5.65 -9.45 5.14
C THR A 8 4.55 -10.39 5.58
N ILE A 9 3.49 -10.49 4.77
CA ILE A 9 2.44 -11.49 4.97
C ILE A 9 2.67 -12.60 3.96
N LEU A 10 2.77 -13.83 4.47
CA LEU A 10 2.71 -15.03 3.66
C LEU A 10 1.29 -15.13 3.07
N GLY A 11 1.16 -14.78 1.78
CA GLY A 11 -0.13 -14.69 1.09
C GLY A 11 -0.94 -15.98 1.23
N VAL A 12 -2.07 -15.89 1.94
CA VAL A 12 -3.11 -16.91 1.87
C VAL A 12 -3.88 -16.67 0.59
N MET A 13 -3.59 -17.45 -0.44
CA MET A 13 -4.45 -17.54 -1.62
C MET A 13 -5.76 -18.23 -1.20
N LEU A 14 -6.85 -17.47 -1.08
CA LEU A 14 -8.17 -18.09 -1.22
C LEU A 14 -8.38 -18.37 -2.71
N LEU A 15 -8.31 -19.67 -3.08
CA LEU A 15 -8.68 -20.17 -4.39
C LEU A 15 -10.19 -19.99 -4.61
N GLY A 16 -10.59 -18.82 -5.12
CA GLY A 16 -11.90 -18.58 -5.70
C GLY A 16 -11.91 -18.99 -7.17
N LEU A 17 -12.48 -20.16 -7.46
CA LEU A 17 -12.67 -20.70 -8.80
C LEU A 17 -13.72 -19.91 -9.61
N THR A 18 -13.41 -19.74 -10.90
CA THR A 18 -14.29 -19.44 -12.05
C THR A 18 -14.99 -18.07 -12.14
N ALA A 19 -14.71 -17.33 -13.21
CA ALA A 19 -15.62 -17.25 -14.37
C ALA A 19 -14.98 -16.42 -15.50
N CYS A 20 -14.91 -17.01 -16.70
CA CYS A 20 -14.60 -16.29 -17.93
C CYS A 20 -15.70 -15.26 -18.26
N GLY A 21 -15.26 -14.08 -18.68
CA GLY A 21 -15.96 -13.22 -19.62
C GLY A 21 -16.78 -12.07 -19.02
N LYS A 22 -16.38 -10.83 -19.35
CA LYS A 22 -17.21 -9.62 -19.54
C LYS A 22 -16.28 -8.56 -20.16
N LYS A 23 -16.32 -8.35 -21.47
CA LYS A 23 -17.16 -7.38 -22.21
C LYS A 23 -17.10 -6.00 -21.54
N ASP A 24 -16.39 -5.08 -22.21
CA ASP A 24 -16.26 -3.67 -21.86
C ASP A 24 -17.62 -3.09 -21.49
N THR A 25 -17.83 -2.97 -20.18
CA THR A 25 -19.00 -2.29 -19.61
C THR A 25 -18.56 -0.85 -19.39
N PRO A 26 -19.32 0.16 -19.87
CA PRO A 26 -19.02 1.55 -19.54
C PRO A 26 -18.97 1.67 -18.02
N LYS A 27 -17.83 2.12 -17.48
CA LYS A 27 -17.65 2.35 -16.05
C LYS A 27 -18.69 3.39 -15.63
N THR A 28 -19.78 2.96 -15.01
CA THR A 28 -20.70 3.85 -14.31
C THR A 28 -19.85 4.74 -13.40
N ALA A 29 -20.05 6.07 -13.44
CA ALA A 29 -19.36 6.97 -12.54
C ALA A 29 -19.67 6.53 -11.11
N SER A 30 -18.68 5.94 -10.44
CA SER A 30 -18.82 5.52 -9.05
C SER A 30 -18.90 6.78 -8.19
N ASN A 31 -19.81 6.79 -7.22
CA ASN A 31 -19.85 7.84 -6.21
C ASN A 31 -18.74 7.70 -5.15
N ASN A 32 -17.95 6.62 -5.23
CA ASN A 32 -16.82 6.40 -4.35
C ASN A 32 -15.60 7.20 -4.85
N PRO A 33 -15.12 8.21 -4.11
CA PRO A 33 -14.01 9.07 -4.54
C PRO A 33 -12.67 8.32 -4.62
N PHE A 34 -12.58 7.14 -4.01
CA PHE A 34 -11.40 6.29 -4.03
C PHE A 34 -11.36 5.32 -5.22
N ALA A 35 -12.50 4.94 -5.81
CA ALA A 35 -12.54 3.85 -6.78
C ALA A 35 -11.74 4.16 -8.07
N GLY A 36 -10.78 3.31 -8.40
CA GLY A 36 -9.88 3.47 -9.54
C GLY A 36 -8.76 4.51 -9.33
N THR A 37 -8.50 4.91 -8.09
CA THR A 37 -7.43 5.86 -7.75
C THR A 37 -6.17 5.11 -7.34
N GLN A 38 -5.00 5.65 -7.72
CA GLN A 38 -3.69 5.12 -7.32
C GLN A 38 -2.83 6.21 -6.68
N TRP A 39 -2.13 5.82 -5.63
CA TRP A 39 -1.39 6.70 -4.75
C TRP A 39 -0.04 6.10 -4.43
N GLU A 40 1.00 6.92 -4.32
CA GLU A 40 2.35 6.49 -4.01
C GLU A 40 3.02 7.37 -2.95
N TYR A 41 3.78 6.72 -2.08
CA TYR A 41 4.75 7.34 -1.18
C TYR A 41 6.12 6.81 -1.57
N ILE A 42 7.06 7.73 -1.81
CA ILE A 42 8.44 7.38 -2.15
C ILE A 42 9.35 8.03 -1.11
N GLN A 43 10.11 7.21 -0.41
CA GLN A 43 11.18 7.66 0.46
C GLN A 43 12.51 7.30 -0.18
N SER A 44 13.47 8.23 -0.14
CA SER A 44 14.82 7.89 -0.54
C SER A 44 15.87 8.54 0.35
N SER A 45 16.86 7.74 0.76
CA SER A 45 18.01 8.13 1.56
C SER A 45 19.28 7.93 0.75
N ALA A 46 20.20 8.91 0.83
CA ALA A 46 21.53 8.77 0.25
C ALA A 46 22.47 8.07 1.25
N GLU A 47 23.26 7.13 0.76
CA GLU A 47 24.30 6.43 1.52
C GLU A 47 25.69 7.00 1.23
N GLU A 48 26.67 6.70 2.10
CA GLU A 48 28.04 7.24 2.07
C GLU A 48 28.78 7.00 0.74
N GLN A 49 28.42 5.96 -0.01
CA GLN A 49 29.05 5.61 -1.30
C GLN A 49 28.36 6.22 -2.53
N GLY A 50 27.38 7.11 -2.33
CA GLY A 50 26.57 7.67 -3.43
C GLY A 50 25.52 6.71 -3.97
N GLU A 51 25.27 5.62 -3.24
CA GLU A 51 24.11 4.77 -3.42
C GLU A 51 22.88 5.41 -2.79
N ARG A 52 21.70 4.99 -3.23
CA ARG A 52 20.42 5.49 -2.73
C ARG A 52 19.49 4.33 -2.44
N GLU A 53 19.08 4.19 -1.20
CA GLU A 53 17.94 3.35 -0.84
C GLU A 53 16.66 4.05 -1.29
N VAL A 54 15.77 3.29 -1.91
CA VAL A 54 14.47 3.76 -2.36
C VAL A 54 13.42 2.80 -1.85
N LEU A 55 12.52 3.34 -1.06
CA LEU A 55 11.34 2.69 -0.59
C LEU A 55 10.13 3.27 -1.32
N THR A 56 9.21 2.40 -1.72
CA THR A 56 7.97 2.81 -2.35
C THR A 56 6.80 2.03 -1.77
N ASP A 57 5.82 2.77 -1.27
CA ASP A 57 4.51 2.25 -0.87
C ASP A 57 3.46 2.74 -1.86
N GLU A 58 2.65 1.83 -2.39
CA GLU A 58 1.56 2.15 -3.30
C GLU A 58 0.23 1.68 -2.75
N ILE A 59 -0.81 2.48 -2.94
CA ILE A 59 -2.21 2.11 -2.70
C ILE A 59 -2.97 2.26 -4.01
N HIS A 60 -3.55 1.17 -4.49
CA HIS A 60 -4.44 1.16 -5.64
C HIS A 60 -5.82 0.68 -5.20
N PHE A 61 -6.79 1.59 -5.24
CA PHE A 61 -8.20 1.26 -5.08
C PHE A 61 -8.73 0.73 -6.41
N LEU A 62 -8.89 -0.59 -6.52
CA LEU A 62 -9.26 -1.25 -7.78
C LEU A 62 -10.70 -0.91 -8.18
N ASP A 63 -11.59 -0.95 -7.20
CA ASP A 63 -13.03 -0.74 -7.37
C ASP A 63 -13.65 -0.11 -6.10
N GLU A 64 -14.97 -0.21 -5.96
CA GLU A 64 -15.71 0.40 -4.85
C GLU A 64 -15.44 -0.22 -3.48
N THR A 65 -14.86 -1.42 -3.43
CA THR A 65 -14.70 -2.20 -2.20
C THR A 65 -13.31 -2.82 -2.04
N HIS A 66 -12.48 -2.88 -3.08
CA HIS A 66 -11.17 -3.54 -3.05
C HIS A 66 -10.03 -2.55 -3.24
N LEU A 67 -8.98 -2.73 -2.44
CA LEU A 67 -7.71 -2.05 -2.59
C LEU A 67 -6.54 -3.02 -2.57
N VAL A 68 -5.43 -2.58 -3.15
CA VAL A 68 -4.13 -3.23 -3.10
C VAL A 68 -3.16 -2.26 -2.45
N TYR A 69 -2.49 -2.72 -1.39
CA TYR A 69 -1.30 -2.07 -0.86
C TYR A 69 -0.07 -2.86 -1.34
N GLN A 70 0.94 -2.16 -1.85
CA GLN A 70 2.19 -2.75 -2.28
C GLN A 70 3.37 -1.99 -1.70
N HIS A 71 4.31 -2.73 -1.11
CA HIS A 71 5.56 -2.21 -0.60
C HIS A 71 6.72 -2.74 -1.44
N SER A 72 7.69 -1.88 -1.76
CA SER A 72 8.92 -2.28 -2.44
C SER A 72 10.14 -1.52 -1.92
N TYR A 73 11.28 -2.18 -2.01
CA TYR A 73 12.59 -1.63 -1.64
C TYR A 73 13.63 -1.94 -2.73
N LYS A 74 14.49 -0.98 -3.00
CA LYS A 74 15.66 -1.14 -3.85
C LYS A 74 16.82 -0.25 -3.43
N VAL A 75 18.04 -0.69 -3.71
CA VAL A 75 19.25 0.13 -3.66
C VAL A 75 19.67 0.47 -5.08
N VAL A 76 19.87 1.77 -5.35
CA VAL A 76 20.25 2.30 -6.65
C VAL A 76 21.68 2.84 -6.55
N LYS A 77 22.56 2.42 -7.46
CA LYS A 77 23.93 2.95 -7.54
C LYS A 77 23.93 4.37 -8.12
N LYS A 78 25.07 5.05 -8.00
CA LYS A 78 25.28 6.39 -8.58
C LYS A 78 25.03 6.46 -10.10
N ASP A 79 25.28 5.38 -10.82
CA ASP A 79 25.03 5.27 -12.28
C ASP A 79 23.56 4.98 -12.63
N GLY A 80 22.67 4.86 -11.64
CA GLY A 80 21.25 4.57 -11.80
C GLY A 80 20.90 3.08 -11.91
N SER A 81 21.89 2.18 -11.95
CA SER A 81 21.64 0.74 -11.96
C SER A 81 21.14 0.25 -10.60
N ILE A 82 20.28 -0.78 -10.62
CA ILE A 82 19.80 -1.43 -9.40
C ILE A 82 20.92 -2.33 -8.86
N LYS A 83 21.36 -2.08 -7.63
CA LYS A 83 22.30 -2.94 -6.89
C LYS A 83 21.56 -4.08 -6.20
N GLU A 84 20.44 -3.76 -5.57
CA GLU A 84 19.64 -4.68 -4.77
C GLU A 84 18.16 -4.31 -4.91
N SER A 85 17.29 -5.31 -4.84
CA SER A 85 15.85 -5.11 -4.71
C SER A 85 15.24 -6.26 -3.93
N SER A 86 14.28 -5.97 -3.05
CA SER A 86 13.48 -7.00 -2.39
C SER A 86 12.29 -7.42 -3.26
N LYS A 87 11.77 -8.63 -3.02
CA LYS A 87 10.45 -9.00 -3.54
C LYS A 87 9.42 -8.06 -2.92
N SER A 88 8.56 -7.48 -3.75
CA SER A 88 7.50 -6.60 -3.25
C SER A 88 6.51 -7.38 -2.40
N ASP A 89 6.18 -6.82 -1.24
CA ASP A 89 5.09 -7.32 -0.38
C ASP A 89 3.78 -6.73 -0.90
N LYS A 90 2.75 -7.57 -1.07
CA LYS A 90 1.44 -7.16 -1.60
C LYS A 90 0.34 -7.62 -0.67
N ILE A 91 -0.56 -6.70 -0.32
CA ILE A 91 -1.75 -6.94 0.49
C ILE A 91 -2.97 -6.58 -0.34
N GLU A 92 -3.85 -7.55 -0.56
CA GLU A 92 -5.17 -7.32 -1.13
C GLU A 92 -6.17 -7.26 0.03
N ALA A 93 -6.96 -6.18 0.09
CA ALA A 93 -7.87 -5.95 1.18
C ALA A 93 -9.19 -5.35 0.69
N THR A 94 -10.24 -5.57 1.47
CA THR A 94 -11.49 -4.83 1.28
C THR A 94 -11.44 -3.54 2.09
N TYR A 95 -12.22 -2.55 1.67
CA TYR A 95 -12.40 -1.30 2.40
C TYR A 95 -13.86 -0.85 2.36
N THR A 96 -14.21 -0.06 3.37
CA THR A 96 -15.42 0.74 3.40
C THR A 96 -15.04 2.21 3.37
N TYR A 97 -15.96 3.08 2.98
CA TYR A 97 -15.71 4.52 3.00
C TYR A 97 -16.91 5.30 3.55
N ASN A 98 -16.62 6.45 4.15
CA ASN A 98 -17.58 7.46 4.55
C ASN A 98 -17.04 8.82 4.16
N GLY A 99 -17.64 9.45 3.14
CA GLY A 99 -17.10 10.67 2.53
C GLY A 99 -15.67 10.44 2.02
N LEU A 100 -14.73 11.27 2.47
CA LEU A 100 -13.31 11.22 2.09
C LEU A 100 -12.45 10.37 3.04
N VAL A 101 -13.06 9.44 3.79
CA VAL A 101 -12.34 8.53 4.70
C VAL A 101 -12.63 7.09 4.31
N ALA A 102 -11.59 6.34 3.92
CA ALA A 102 -11.64 4.91 3.71
C ALA A 102 -11.04 4.15 4.91
N THR A 103 -11.61 3.01 5.26
CA THR A 103 -11.12 2.14 6.34
C THR A 103 -10.97 0.72 5.83
N SER A 104 -9.82 0.11 6.10
CA SER A 104 -9.54 -1.29 5.82
C SER A 104 -8.99 -1.98 7.07
N SER A 105 -9.28 -3.27 7.21
CA SER A 105 -8.73 -4.12 8.26
C SER A 105 -8.14 -5.36 7.63
N PHE A 106 -6.94 -5.73 8.03
CA PHE A 106 -6.25 -6.91 7.51
C PHE A 106 -5.41 -7.57 8.61
N THR A 107 -5.07 -8.84 8.42
CA THR A 107 -4.19 -9.56 9.33
C THR A 107 -2.78 -9.47 8.80
N VAL A 108 -1.85 -8.94 9.59
CA VAL A 108 -0.42 -8.96 9.30
C VAL A 108 0.27 -10.03 10.14
N VAL A 109 1.40 -10.54 9.66
CA VAL A 109 2.28 -11.41 10.47
C VAL A 109 3.46 -10.57 10.92
N ASP A 110 3.65 -10.50 12.23
CA ASP A 110 4.83 -9.85 12.81
C ASP A 110 6.09 -10.65 12.46
N LYS A 111 7.13 -9.97 11.98
CA LYS A 111 8.34 -10.63 11.46
C LYS A 111 9.23 -11.20 12.57
N GLU A 112 9.17 -10.64 13.77
CA GLU A 112 10.06 -11.06 14.86
C GLU A 112 9.48 -12.25 15.63
N THR A 113 8.17 -12.22 15.87
CA THR A 113 7.45 -13.19 16.68
C THR A 113 6.71 -14.24 15.84
N GLY A 114 6.50 -13.98 14.54
CA GLY A 114 5.74 -14.84 13.64
C GLY A 114 4.23 -14.89 13.96
N LYS A 115 3.75 -14.06 14.89
CA LYS A 115 2.35 -14.04 15.30
C LYS A 115 1.51 -13.22 14.34
N GLN A 116 0.27 -13.67 14.14
CA GLN A 116 -0.73 -12.87 13.43
C GLN A 116 -1.26 -11.77 14.36
N GLN A 117 -1.38 -10.57 13.82
CA GLN A 117 -1.99 -9.43 14.48
C GLN A 117 -2.96 -8.72 13.53
N LYS A 118 -4.02 -8.15 14.09
CA LYS A 118 -4.95 -7.32 13.31
C LYS A 118 -4.32 -5.94 13.12
N ALA A 119 -4.32 -5.48 11.88
CA ALA A 119 -3.98 -4.13 11.51
C ALA A 119 -5.20 -3.41 10.97
N LYS A 120 -5.29 -2.11 11.25
CA LYS A 120 -6.29 -1.21 10.71
C LYS A 120 -5.58 -0.11 9.93
N LEU A 121 -6.08 0.19 8.74
CA LEU A 121 -5.61 1.29 7.91
C LEU A 121 -6.76 2.28 7.68
N ILE A 122 -6.57 3.53 8.09
CA ILE A 122 -7.49 4.63 7.84
C ILE A 122 -6.84 5.56 6.82
N LEU A 123 -7.54 5.80 5.71
CA LEU A 123 -7.05 6.60 4.59
C LEU A 123 -7.95 7.83 4.41
N THR A 124 -7.40 9.02 4.62
CA THR A 124 -8.11 10.30 4.46
C THR A 124 -7.65 10.99 3.18
N MET A 125 -8.59 11.24 2.27
CA MET A 125 -8.30 11.92 1.00
C MET A 125 -8.44 13.44 1.16
N ASP A 126 -7.46 14.18 0.65
CA ASP A 126 -7.55 15.60 0.37
C ASP A 126 -7.49 15.77 -1.15
N GLU A 127 -8.68 15.82 -1.77
CA GLU A 127 -8.83 15.92 -3.22
C GLU A 127 -8.19 17.19 -3.79
N ALA A 128 -8.34 18.32 -3.06
CA ALA A 128 -7.80 19.61 -3.50
C ALA A 128 -6.27 19.59 -3.53
N LYS A 129 -5.63 18.94 -2.56
CA LYS A 129 -4.17 18.83 -2.49
C LYS A 129 -3.61 17.63 -3.24
N GLN A 130 -4.47 16.76 -3.80
CA GLN A 130 -4.06 15.49 -4.41
C GLN A 130 -3.19 14.68 -3.43
N LYS A 131 -3.66 14.55 -2.17
CA LYS A 131 -3.01 13.81 -1.10
C LYS A 131 -3.93 12.74 -0.51
N LEU A 132 -3.31 11.66 -0.06
CA LEU A 132 -3.95 10.63 0.75
C LEU A 132 -3.12 10.42 2.00
N THR A 133 -3.69 10.64 3.17
CA THR A 133 -3.01 10.40 4.45
C THR A 133 -3.47 9.07 5.01
N GLY A 134 -2.55 8.12 5.16
CA GLY A 134 -2.79 6.84 5.80
C GLY A 134 -2.32 6.83 7.24
N VAL A 135 -3.15 6.30 8.13
CA VAL A 135 -2.80 5.96 9.51
C VAL A 135 -2.99 4.46 9.68
N ALA A 136 -1.89 3.76 9.95
CA ALA A 136 -1.87 2.33 10.20
C ALA A 136 -1.68 2.07 11.71
N SER A 137 -2.52 1.20 12.26
CA SER A 137 -2.51 0.81 13.67
C SER A 137 -2.47 -0.72 13.80
N SER A 138 -1.59 -1.25 14.65
CA SER A 138 -1.53 -2.67 15.05
C SER A 138 -1.45 -2.80 16.57
N GLU A 139 -1.81 -3.98 17.09
CA GLU A 139 -1.82 -4.22 18.54
C GLU A 139 -0.41 -4.12 19.14
N GLY A 140 -0.21 -3.18 20.06
CA GLY A 140 1.06 -3.03 20.78
C GLY A 140 2.14 -2.21 20.05
N GLU A 141 1.81 -1.62 18.90
CA GLU A 141 2.68 -0.71 18.15
C GLU A 141 2.12 0.73 18.15
N GLU A 142 3.00 1.71 17.98
CA GLU A 142 2.58 3.10 17.76
C GLU A 142 1.97 3.28 16.36
N ASP A 143 0.96 4.15 16.26
CA ASP A 143 0.34 4.47 14.98
C ASP A 143 1.35 5.06 14.00
N GLN A 144 1.41 4.48 12.80
CA GLN A 144 2.26 4.96 11.73
C GLN A 144 1.46 5.83 10.76
N THR A 145 1.95 7.04 10.49
CA THR A 145 1.33 7.97 9.53
C THR A 145 2.17 8.08 8.27
N ILE A 146 1.55 7.89 7.10
CA ILE A 146 2.18 8.01 5.78
C ILE A 146 1.33 8.95 4.93
N THR A 147 1.96 9.86 4.19
CA THR A 147 1.26 10.73 3.22
C THR A 147 1.65 10.33 1.80
N PHE A 148 0.67 9.87 1.04
CA PHE A 148 0.80 9.49 -0.35
C PHE A 148 0.41 10.65 -1.26
N THR A 149 0.99 10.65 -2.46
CA THR A 149 0.67 11.57 -3.55
C THR A 149 -0.03 10.82 -4.67
N ARG A 150 -0.89 11.53 -5.41
CA ARG A 150 -1.64 10.92 -6.51
C ARG A 150 -0.68 10.48 -7.62
N LYS A 151 -0.77 9.22 -8.03
CA LYS A 151 -0.06 8.70 -9.21
C LYS A 151 -0.80 9.19 -10.47
N LYS A 152 -0.06 9.79 -11.40
CA LYS A 152 -0.59 10.33 -12.65
C LYS A 152 -0.81 9.25 -13.70
#